data_AF-A0A4Q5ALB9-F1
#
_entry.id   AF-A0A4Q5ALB9-F1
#
_cell.length_a   1.000
_cell.length_b   1.000
_cell.length_c   1.000
_cell.angle_alpha   90.00
_cell.angle_beta   90.00
_cell.angle_gamma   90.00
#
_symmetry.space_group_name_H-M   'P 1'
#
loop_
_entity.id
_entity.type
_entity.pdbx_description
1 polymer ?
#
loop_
_entity_poly.entity_id
_entity_poly.type
_entity_poly.pdbx_seq_one_letter_code
_entity_poly.pdbx_strand_id
1 'polypeptide(L)'
;MAANTAGLVSTGKGTAVQTAAQGKTHPKRTLTTKDLIVFGMIFMVPIAPFSIIASVAAVSHGMPAIAYLIAMVAMLFTALSFGMMVPLFPSSGSIYIYASHEMSTGVGFVVGWLMILQYLITPAIMLLMAANALHQYLPGVPVWVWCVVFLALITGIAMRGMGATVLVDKLALTAELIVLALFFVFGVIYVVRHPETAHFSGTAFFNPSKFDMGAMMSAVSLCALSYVGFGSIVTLDDECVQPKKGPGKAMIIIVLILGFLYMSMSFLTMCMDPSGNIMIANQNSGFYAVAGLAGKWLGVLCAVANALALGLFTSLSGMTAISSLMYTMAQDGGLPKFLGTLNKKTNVPTGATLFTAVVNLVLIFVFIFVGQNTAAKVSNFGALSTYFMLNVVVIWGLGIKGRQYKGRTFWRSILCPLIGAIVTFVIFVSLGLDVWIVGVIWTLLGIVYYLVWTKGMHHTMDLERSVA
;
A
#
# COMPACT_ATOMS: atom_id res chain seq x y z
N MET A 1 -25.59 54.07 28.57
CA MET A 1 -25.20 55.28 27.84
C MET A 1 -24.16 56.02 28.67
N ALA A 2 -23.05 56.45 28.02
CA ALA A 2 -21.90 57.23 28.53
C ALA A 2 -20.91 56.48 29.46
N ALA A 3 -19.71 56.08 29.01
CA ALA A 3 -18.46 56.85 28.71
C ALA A 3 -17.59 57.04 30.00
N ASN A 4 -16.53 56.25 30.22
CA ASN A 4 -15.14 56.32 29.72
C ASN A 4 -14.29 57.48 30.30
N THR A 5 -13.28 57.19 31.14
CA THR A 5 -11.87 57.66 31.02
C THR A 5 -10.97 57.29 32.24
N ALA A 6 -9.74 56.87 31.91
CA ALA A 6 -8.44 56.94 32.64
C ALA A 6 -8.32 56.28 34.04
N GLY A 7 -7.30 55.49 34.39
CA GLY A 7 -5.98 55.23 33.82
C GLY A 7 -4.99 55.18 34.99
N LEU A 8 -4.27 54.07 35.20
CA LEU A 8 -3.03 54.05 35.97
C LEU A 8 -2.22 52.78 35.65
N VAL A 9 -1.04 53.04 35.12
CA VAL A 9 0.01 52.11 34.73
C VAL A 9 0.68 51.55 35.98
N SER A 10 0.88 50.23 36.02
CA SER A 10 1.83 49.58 36.94
C SER A 10 2.62 48.54 36.15
N THR A 11 3.91 48.84 36.00
CA THR A 11 4.94 48.11 35.28
C THR A 11 5.42 46.92 36.10
N GLY A 12 4.97 45.71 35.76
CA GLY A 12 5.52 44.46 36.25
C GLY A 12 6.21 43.69 35.13
N LYS A 13 7.55 43.75 35.07
CA LYS A 13 8.38 42.88 34.23
C LYS A 13 8.21 41.42 34.69
N GLY A 14 7.35 40.67 34.00
CA GLY A 14 7.31 39.21 34.05
C GLY A 14 7.73 38.67 32.69
N THR A 15 8.93 38.10 32.62
CA THR A 15 9.42 37.30 31.49
C THR A 15 8.52 36.07 31.31
N ALA A 16 7.42 36.22 30.59
CA ALA A 16 6.66 35.11 30.04
C ALA A 16 7.44 34.56 28.84
N VAL A 17 8.16 33.45 29.07
CA VAL A 17 8.59 32.57 27.99
C VAL A 17 7.32 32.10 27.30
N GLN A 18 6.96 32.77 26.19
CA GLN A 18 5.97 32.28 25.25
C GLN A 18 6.54 30.99 24.66
N THR A 19 6.15 29.87 25.24
CA THR A 19 6.22 28.56 24.61
C THR A 19 5.50 28.70 23.28
N ALA A 20 6.26 28.76 22.19
CA ALA A 20 5.74 28.69 20.84
C ALA A 20 5.12 27.31 20.64
N ALA A 21 3.89 27.13 21.14
CA ALA A 21 3.00 26.10 20.66
C ALA A 21 2.79 26.39 19.18
N GLN A 22 3.51 25.67 18.31
CA GLN A 22 3.20 25.61 16.90
C GLN A 22 1.74 25.21 16.79
N GLY A 23 0.89 26.18 16.44
CA GLY A 23 -0.49 25.91 16.10
C GLY A 23 -0.49 24.95 14.92
N LYS A 24 -0.79 23.67 15.18
CA LYS A 24 -1.29 22.77 14.14
C LYS A 24 -2.56 23.43 13.63
N THR A 25 -2.49 24.15 12.52
CA THR A 25 -3.68 24.59 11.80
C THR A 25 -4.43 23.31 11.41
N HIS A 26 -5.51 22.99 12.13
CA HIS A 26 -6.33 21.83 11.79
C HIS A 26 -6.72 21.96 10.32
N PRO A 27 -6.40 20.97 9.47
CA PRO A 27 -6.70 21.06 8.05
C PRO A 27 -8.22 21.20 7.87
N LYS A 28 -8.63 22.02 6.90
CA LYS A 28 -10.05 22.25 6.64
C LYS A 28 -10.70 20.96 6.18
N ARG A 29 -11.67 20.47 6.94
CA ARG A 29 -12.48 19.29 6.61
C ARG A 29 -13.31 19.55 5.36
N THR A 30 -12.83 19.08 4.23
CA THR A 30 -13.42 19.32 2.90
C THR A 30 -13.66 18.03 2.13
N LEU A 31 -12.95 16.94 2.48
CA LEU A 31 -13.02 15.68 1.75
C LEU A 31 -14.25 14.87 2.15
N THR A 32 -15.03 14.49 1.16
CA THR A 32 -16.16 13.57 1.34
C THR A 32 -15.71 12.12 1.24
N THR A 33 -16.56 11.17 1.66
CA THR A 33 -16.28 9.73 1.46
C THR A 33 -16.04 9.38 -0.01
N LYS A 34 -16.67 10.10 -0.96
CA LYS A 34 -16.44 9.88 -2.40
C LYS A 34 -15.03 10.32 -2.81
N ASP A 35 -14.55 11.44 -2.27
CA ASP A 35 -13.18 11.90 -2.50
C ASP A 35 -12.17 10.90 -1.93
N LEU A 36 -12.44 10.37 -0.73
CA LEU A 36 -11.61 9.30 -0.15
C LEU A 36 -11.59 8.02 -1.00
N ILE A 37 -12.70 7.70 -1.66
CA ILE A 37 -12.75 6.57 -2.61
C ILE A 37 -11.83 6.84 -3.81
N VAL A 38 -11.87 8.04 -4.37
CA VAL A 38 -10.99 8.46 -5.47
C VAL A 38 -9.52 8.43 -5.05
N PHE A 39 -9.19 8.99 -3.89
CA PHE A 39 -7.82 8.96 -3.35
C PHE A 39 -7.33 7.55 -3.06
N GLY A 40 -8.16 6.68 -2.49
CA GLY A 40 -7.75 5.28 -2.28
C GLY A 40 -7.53 4.52 -3.59
N MET A 41 -8.30 4.81 -4.65
CA MET A 41 -8.02 4.26 -5.98
C MET A 41 -6.69 4.76 -6.55
N ILE A 42 -6.34 6.04 -6.34
CA ILE A 42 -5.01 6.56 -6.70
C ILE A 42 -3.90 5.77 -6.00
N PHE A 43 -4.05 5.48 -4.70
CA PHE A 43 -3.02 4.77 -3.95
C PHE A 43 -2.88 3.29 -4.33
N MET A 44 -3.99 2.62 -4.66
CA MET A 44 -4.00 1.18 -4.99
C MET A 44 -3.84 0.89 -6.48
N VAL A 45 -4.07 1.88 -7.35
CA VAL A 45 -3.94 1.82 -8.82
C VAL A 45 -4.88 0.79 -9.47
N PRO A 46 -5.91 1.20 -10.24
CA PRO A 46 -6.83 0.28 -10.90
C PRO A 46 -6.18 -0.66 -11.93
N ILE A 47 -5.03 -0.29 -12.47
CA ILE A 47 -4.28 -1.11 -13.45
C ILE A 47 -3.12 -1.91 -12.83
N ALA A 48 -2.93 -1.90 -11.50
CA ALA A 48 -1.80 -2.54 -10.83
C ALA A 48 -1.54 -4.00 -11.27
N PRO A 49 -2.58 -4.86 -11.42
CA PRO A 49 -2.33 -6.23 -11.86
C PRO A 49 -1.72 -6.39 -13.25
N PHE A 50 -1.71 -5.38 -14.13
CA PHE A 50 -1.06 -5.48 -15.44
C PHE A 50 0.41 -5.93 -15.34
N SER A 51 1.08 -5.60 -14.23
CA SER A 51 2.49 -5.93 -13.97
C SER A 51 2.74 -7.31 -13.34
N ILE A 52 1.73 -7.96 -12.74
CA ILE A 52 1.90 -9.18 -11.94
C ILE A 52 0.97 -10.32 -12.33
N ILE A 53 -0.09 -10.03 -13.07
CA ILE A 53 -1.09 -11.02 -13.48
C ILE A 53 -0.48 -12.21 -14.23
N ALA A 54 0.60 -12.02 -15.00
CA ALA A 54 1.30 -13.11 -15.68
C ALA A 54 1.95 -14.08 -14.68
N SER A 55 2.62 -13.57 -13.65
CA SER A 55 3.10 -14.37 -12.52
C SER A 55 1.95 -15.05 -11.76
N VAL A 56 0.86 -14.33 -11.49
CA VAL A 56 -0.31 -14.92 -10.81
C VAL A 56 -0.90 -16.06 -11.64
N ALA A 57 -1.03 -15.88 -12.96
CA ALA A 57 -1.54 -16.89 -13.87
C ALA A 57 -0.61 -18.11 -13.92
N ALA A 58 0.70 -17.91 -14.00
CA ALA A 58 1.67 -19.00 -14.00
C ALA A 58 1.60 -19.83 -12.70
N VAL A 59 1.54 -19.16 -11.54
CA VAL A 59 1.49 -19.83 -10.23
C VAL A 59 0.13 -20.48 -9.97
N SER A 60 -0.98 -19.88 -10.42
CA SER A 60 -2.35 -20.42 -10.25
C SER A 60 -2.77 -21.39 -11.36
N HIS A 61 -1.86 -21.82 -12.23
CA HIS A 61 -2.14 -22.69 -13.37
C HIS A 61 -3.24 -22.17 -14.31
N GLY A 62 -3.25 -20.85 -14.55
CA GLY A 62 -4.19 -20.17 -15.43
C GLY A 62 -5.48 -19.70 -14.76
N MET A 63 -5.53 -19.63 -13.42
CA MET A 63 -6.69 -19.20 -12.65
C MET A 63 -6.44 -17.91 -11.82
N PRO A 64 -5.91 -16.81 -12.41
CA PRO A 64 -5.66 -15.58 -11.68
C PRO A 64 -6.94 -14.88 -11.19
N ALA A 65 -8.06 -15.06 -11.89
CA ALA A 65 -9.34 -14.41 -11.52
C ALA A 65 -9.84 -14.84 -10.14
N ILE A 66 -9.89 -16.15 -9.87
CA ILE A 66 -10.30 -16.65 -8.55
C ILE A 66 -9.24 -16.32 -7.48
N ALA A 67 -7.95 -16.27 -7.82
CA ALA A 67 -6.92 -15.82 -6.88
C ALA A 67 -7.16 -14.37 -6.42
N TYR A 68 -7.49 -13.46 -7.35
CA TYR A 68 -7.89 -12.09 -7.01
C TYR A 68 -9.18 -12.02 -6.19
N LEU A 69 -10.17 -12.88 -6.49
CA LEU A 69 -11.39 -12.95 -5.69
C LEU A 69 -11.11 -13.38 -4.24
N ILE A 70 -10.29 -14.42 -4.04
CA ILE A 70 -9.90 -14.88 -2.70
C ILE A 70 -9.12 -13.78 -1.96
N ALA A 71 -8.18 -13.11 -2.64
CA ALA A 71 -7.44 -11.98 -2.08
C ALA A 71 -8.37 -10.82 -1.69
N MET A 72 -9.35 -10.47 -2.53
CA MET A 72 -10.36 -9.45 -2.21
C MET A 72 -11.12 -9.79 -0.93
N VAL A 73 -11.61 -11.03 -0.80
CA VAL A 73 -12.34 -11.48 0.39
C VAL A 73 -11.45 -11.39 1.63
N ALA A 74 -10.20 -11.82 1.54
CA ALA A 74 -9.23 -11.72 2.64
C ALA A 74 -9.01 -10.26 3.09
N MET A 75 -8.82 -9.36 2.12
CA MET A 75 -8.58 -7.95 2.39
C MET A 75 -9.82 -7.22 2.89
N LEU A 76 -11.01 -7.68 2.53
CA LEU A 76 -12.29 -7.13 3.02
C LEU A 76 -12.44 -7.29 4.53
N PHE A 77 -12.08 -8.45 5.10
CA PHE A 77 -12.07 -8.64 6.56
C PHE A 77 -11.07 -7.71 7.25
N THR A 78 -9.89 -7.52 6.66
CA THR A 78 -8.90 -6.58 7.19
C THR A 78 -9.39 -5.13 7.11
N ALA A 79 -10.04 -4.73 6.02
CA ALA A 79 -10.64 -3.40 5.88
C ALA A 79 -11.77 -3.16 6.89
N LEU A 80 -12.57 -4.20 7.20
CA LEU A 80 -13.58 -4.15 8.26
C LEU A 80 -12.94 -3.96 9.64
N SER A 81 -11.88 -4.70 9.95
CA SER A 81 -11.08 -4.53 11.17
C SER A 81 -10.52 -3.12 11.30
N PHE A 82 -9.97 -2.58 10.21
CA PHE A 82 -9.48 -1.20 10.14
C PHE A 82 -10.59 -0.19 10.42
N GLY A 83 -11.75 -0.36 9.78
CA GLY A 83 -12.92 0.52 9.95
C GLY A 83 -13.48 0.57 11.37
N MET A 84 -13.15 -0.40 12.22
CA MET A 84 -13.49 -0.37 13.66
C MET A 84 -12.48 0.36 14.52
N MET A 85 -11.23 0.50 14.07
CA MET A 85 -10.17 1.19 14.79
C MET A 85 -10.14 2.69 14.51
N VAL A 86 -10.44 3.10 13.27
CA VAL A 86 -10.50 4.52 12.87
C VAL A 86 -11.30 5.40 13.84
N PRO A 87 -12.50 5.02 14.33
CA PRO A 87 -13.28 5.88 15.22
C PRO A 87 -12.72 5.98 16.64
N LEU A 88 -11.91 5.00 17.07
CA LEU A 88 -11.29 4.93 18.40
C LEU A 88 -10.02 5.76 18.46
N PHE A 89 -9.29 5.79 17.34
CA PHE A 89 -8.02 6.47 17.21
C PHE A 89 -8.04 7.38 15.97
N PRO A 90 -8.91 8.41 15.96
CA PRO A 90 -8.89 9.42 14.91
C PRO A 90 -7.54 10.15 14.94
N SER A 91 -7.01 10.49 13.77
CA SER A 91 -5.71 11.13 13.53
C SER A 91 -4.49 10.22 13.72
N SER A 92 -4.68 8.99 14.17
CA SER A 92 -3.64 7.95 14.28
C SER A 92 -3.71 7.04 13.05
N GLY A 93 -3.15 7.50 11.94
CA GLY A 93 -3.29 6.85 10.62
C GLY A 93 -2.51 5.55 10.41
N SER A 94 -2.05 4.85 11.46
CA SER A 94 -1.17 3.68 11.29
C SER A 94 -1.41 2.55 12.29
N ILE A 95 -1.29 1.32 11.80
CA ILE A 95 -1.52 0.08 12.56
C ILE A 95 -0.54 -0.02 13.74
N TYR A 96 0.68 0.50 13.61
CA TYR A 96 1.66 0.46 14.69
C TYR A 96 1.23 1.27 15.92
N ILE A 97 0.48 2.36 15.72
CA ILE A 97 -0.05 3.18 16.81
C ILE A 97 -1.22 2.46 17.48
N TYR A 98 -2.07 1.78 16.70
CA TYR A 98 -3.12 0.94 17.27
C TYR A 98 -2.54 -0.17 18.14
N ALA A 99 -1.45 -0.80 17.67
CA ALA A 99 -0.75 -1.84 18.40
C ALA A 99 -0.02 -1.29 19.64
N SER A 100 0.59 -0.11 19.57
CA SER A 100 1.25 0.51 20.73
C SER A 100 0.24 0.80 21.85
N HIS A 101 -0.90 1.39 21.48
CA HIS A 101 -1.91 1.83 22.45
C HIS A 101 -2.75 0.66 23.01
N GLU A 102 -3.11 -0.33 22.19
CA GLU A 102 -3.95 -1.44 22.66
C GLU A 102 -3.15 -2.56 23.34
N MET A 103 -1.88 -2.76 22.96
CA MET A 103 -1.07 -3.87 23.50
C MET A 103 0.11 -3.36 24.32
N SER A 104 1.15 -2.83 23.68
CA SER A 104 2.32 -2.23 24.33
C SER A 104 3.22 -1.50 23.33
N THR A 105 4.03 -0.55 23.81
CA THR A 105 5.02 0.19 23.02
C THR A 105 5.95 -0.74 22.22
N GLY A 106 6.40 -1.86 22.80
CA GLY A 106 7.28 -2.81 22.12
C GLY A 106 6.60 -3.54 20.96
N VAL A 107 5.35 -3.96 21.13
CA VAL A 107 4.55 -4.55 20.04
C VAL A 107 4.30 -3.51 18.94
N GLY A 108 3.98 -2.28 19.31
CA GLY A 108 3.86 -1.16 18.39
C GLY A 108 5.13 -0.95 17.55
N PHE A 109 6.31 -0.95 18.19
CA PHE A 109 7.57 -0.81 17.46
C PHE A 109 7.79 -1.94 16.45
N VAL A 110 7.57 -3.21 16.84
CA VAL A 110 7.74 -4.36 15.94
C VAL A 110 6.79 -4.26 14.74
N VAL A 111 5.54 -3.85 14.95
CA VAL A 111 4.59 -3.59 13.87
C VAL A 111 5.09 -2.46 12.95
N GLY A 112 5.57 -1.35 13.51
CA GLY A 112 6.17 -0.26 12.74
C GLY A 112 7.41 -0.71 11.93
N TRP A 113 8.24 -1.57 12.51
CA TRP A 113 9.41 -2.15 11.86
C TRP A 113 9.06 -3.07 10.68
N LEU A 114 7.96 -3.83 10.80
CA LEU A 114 7.40 -4.63 9.69
C LEU A 114 6.78 -3.76 8.60
N MET A 115 6.16 -2.64 8.98
CA MET A 115 5.68 -1.63 8.02
C MET A 115 6.84 -0.97 7.26
N ILE A 116 7.98 -0.70 7.93
CA ILE A 116 9.20 -0.22 7.28
C ILE A 116 9.66 -1.21 6.22
N LEU A 117 9.71 -2.52 6.50
CA LEU A 117 10.07 -3.53 5.49
C LEU A 117 9.22 -3.37 4.24
N GLN A 118 7.90 -3.32 4.45
CA GLN A 118 6.95 -3.25 3.35
C GLN A 118 7.12 -1.97 2.53
N TYR A 119 7.13 -0.82 3.19
CA TYR A 119 7.20 0.48 2.51
C TYR A 119 8.58 0.79 1.93
N LEU A 120 9.64 0.16 2.42
CA LEU A 120 10.99 0.31 1.85
C LEU A 120 11.17 -0.52 0.58
N ILE A 121 10.55 -1.70 0.53
CA ILE A 121 10.61 -2.62 -0.61
C ILE A 121 9.67 -2.20 -1.74
N THR A 122 8.48 -1.68 -1.40
CA THR A 122 7.42 -1.40 -2.38
C THR A 122 7.89 -0.49 -3.53
N PRO A 123 8.55 0.68 -3.31
CA PRO A 123 8.99 1.54 -4.40
C PRO A 123 9.97 0.84 -5.35
N ALA A 124 10.99 0.13 -4.83
CA ALA A 124 11.94 -0.61 -5.67
C ALA A 124 11.25 -1.63 -6.59
N ILE A 125 10.23 -2.34 -6.10
CA ILE A 125 9.49 -3.31 -6.93
C ILE A 125 8.61 -2.60 -7.97
N MET A 126 7.94 -1.51 -7.60
CA MET A 126 7.12 -0.74 -8.53
C MET A 126 7.97 -0.16 -9.68
N LEU A 127 9.19 0.29 -9.37
CA LEU A 127 10.17 0.72 -10.37
C LEU A 127 10.59 -0.44 -11.28
N LEU A 128 10.84 -1.62 -10.72
CA LEU A 128 11.18 -2.82 -11.49
C LEU A 128 10.03 -3.25 -12.43
N MET A 129 8.80 -3.23 -11.93
CA MET A 129 7.58 -3.53 -12.70
C MET A 129 7.36 -2.52 -13.84
N ALA A 130 7.56 -1.24 -13.56
CA ALA A 130 7.49 -0.19 -14.58
C ALA A 130 8.56 -0.35 -15.65
N ALA A 131 9.79 -0.67 -15.24
CA ALA A 131 10.91 -0.91 -16.15
C ALA A 131 10.67 -2.14 -17.06
N ASN A 132 10.15 -3.23 -16.50
CA ASN A 132 9.80 -4.44 -17.26
C ASN A 132 8.71 -4.18 -18.31
N ALA A 133 7.73 -3.32 -17.99
CA ALA A 133 6.70 -2.92 -18.93
C ALA A 133 7.29 -2.20 -20.16
N LEU A 134 8.23 -1.27 -19.95
CA LEU A 134 8.90 -0.55 -21.05
C LEU A 134 9.87 -1.45 -21.82
N HIS A 135 10.62 -2.31 -21.11
CA HIS A 135 11.59 -3.22 -21.72
C HIS A 135 10.95 -4.18 -22.72
N GLN A 136 9.69 -4.58 -22.52
CA GLN A 136 8.91 -5.41 -23.46
C GLN A 136 8.86 -4.82 -24.88
N TYR A 137 8.81 -3.48 -25.01
CA TYR A 137 8.70 -2.80 -26.30
C TYR A 137 9.99 -2.07 -26.70
N LEU A 138 10.91 -1.85 -25.75
CA LEU A 138 12.22 -1.24 -25.95
C LEU A 138 13.33 -2.13 -25.36
N PRO A 139 13.57 -3.33 -25.92
CA PRO A 139 14.53 -4.30 -25.36
C PRO A 139 15.98 -3.82 -25.44
N GLY A 140 16.29 -2.83 -26.28
CA GLY A 140 17.61 -2.21 -26.38
C GLY A 140 18.02 -1.41 -25.13
N VAL A 141 17.08 -1.06 -24.25
CA VAL A 141 17.38 -0.37 -22.99
C VAL A 141 17.26 -1.37 -21.83
N PRO A 142 18.34 -1.66 -21.09
CA PRO A 142 18.30 -2.58 -19.95
C PRO A 142 17.35 -2.11 -18.84
N VAL A 143 16.73 -3.06 -18.15
CA VAL A 143 15.76 -2.82 -17.07
C VAL A 143 16.31 -1.89 -15.98
N TRP A 144 17.57 -2.08 -15.55
CA TRP A 144 18.18 -1.26 -14.51
C TRP A 144 18.27 0.23 -14.88
N VAL A 145 18.44 0.54 -16.17
CA VAL A 145 18.52 1.94 -16.65
C VAL A 145 17.19 2.63 -16.40
N TRP A 146 16.08 1.99 -16.78
CA TRP A 146 14.73 2.50 -16.52
C TRP A 146 14.48 2.68 -15.02
N CYS A 147 14.86 1.71 -14.19
CA CYS A 147 14.71 1.80 -12.74
C CYS A 147 15.45 3.01 -12.15
N VAL A 148 16.72 3.22 -12.56
CA VAL A 148 17.54 4.35 -12.10
C VAL A 148 16.97 5.69 -12.57
N VAL A 149 16.49 5.77 -13.81
CA VAL A 149 15.84 6.97 -14.35
C VAL A 149 14.59 7.31 -13.55
N PHE A 150 13.68 6.35 -13.34
CA PHE A 150 12.49 6.58 -12.54
C PHE A 150 12.84 6.95 -11.09
N LEU A 151 13.81 6.25 -10.47
CA LEU A 151 14.26 6.55 -9.10
C LEU A 151 14.78 7.99 -8.98
N ALA A 152 15.59 8.44 -9.94
CA ALA A 152 16.12 9.81 -9.96
C ALA A 152 14.99 10.85 -10.10
N LEU A 153 14.02 10.58 -10.98
CA LEU A 153 12.84 11.44 -11.16
C LEU A 153 12.00 11.55 -9.89
N ILE A 154 11.60 10.41 -9.30
CA ILE A 154 10.76 10.44 -8.09
C ILE A 154 11.51 11.05 -6.89
N THR A 155 12.82 10.81 -6.77
CA THR A 155 13.62 11.40 -5.68
C THR A 155 13.70 12.92 -5.85
N GLY A 156 13.92 13.39 -7.08
CA GLY A 156 13.94 14.82 -7.40
C GLY A 156 12.61 15.51 -7.13
N ILE A 157 11.49 14.85 -7.46
CA ILE A 157 10.14 15.36 -7.18
C ILE A 157 9.87 15.35 -5.67
N ALA A 158 10.15 14.25 -4.98
CA ALA A 158 9.94 14.11 -3.53
C ALA A 158 10.68 15.19 -2.74
N MET A 159 11.93 15.50 -3.12
CA MET A 159 12.77 16.49 -2.44
C MET A 159 12.30 17.93 -2.60
N ARG A 160 11.58 18.26 -3.69
CA ARG A 160 11.04 19.61 -3.94
C ARG A 160 9.78 19.92 -3.13
N GLY A 161 9.15 18.91 -2.53
CA GLY A 161 7.90 19.06 -1.78
C GLY A 161 6.66 19.03 -2.68
N MET A 162 5.58 18.40 -2.21
CA MET A 162 4.35 18.14 -2.95
C MET A 162 3.38 19.34 -2.92
N GLY A 163 3.87 20.53 -3.27
CA GLY A 163 3.01 21.70 -3.45
C GLY A 163 2.05 21.48 -4.64
N ALA A 164 0.81 21.08 -4.35
CA ALA A 164 -0.32 20.89 -5.27
C ALA A 164 -0.24 19.70 -6.25
N THR A 165 -0.43 18.47 -5.75
CA THR A 165 -0.48 17.24 -6.60
C THR A 165 -1.88 16.60 -6.75
N VAL A 166 -2.91 17.11 -6.08
CA VAL A 166 -4.27 16.51 -6.16
C VAL A 166 -4.83 16.48 -7.59
N LEU A 167 -4.57 17.50 -8.40
CA LEU A 167 -5.02 17.53 -9.79
C LEU A 167 -4.27 16.51 -10.65
N VAL A 168 -2.95 16.40 -10.46
CA VAL A 168 -2.10 15.48 -11.20
C VAL A 168 -2.50 14.03 -10.88
N ASP A 169 -2.72 13.71 -9.62
CA ASP A 169 -3.15 12.38 -9.19
C ASP A 169 -4.54 12.02 -9.75
N LYS A 170 -5.48 12.97 -9.76
CA LYS A 170 -6.80 12.78 -10.38
C LYS A 170 -6.70 12.56 -11.89
N LEU A 171 -5.82 13.29 -12.57
CA LEU A 171 -5.59 13.12 -14.01
C LEU A 171 -4.95 11.76 -14.30
N ALA A 172 -3.97 11.33 -13.49
CA ALA A 172 -3.35 10.01 -13.60
C ALA A 172 -4.38 8.89 -13.44
N LEU A 173 -5.19 8.94 -12.37
CA LEU A 173 -6.28 7.98 -12.16
C LEU A 173 -7.26 7.95 -13.34
N THR A 174 -7.65 9.12 -13.86
CA THR A 174 -8.58 9.22 -14.99
C THR A 174 -7.98 8.55 -16.23
N ALA A 175 -6.70 8.80 -16.51
CA ALA A 175 -6.00 8.15 -17.62
C ALA A 175 -5.91 6.62 -17.44
N GLU A 176 -5.61 6.14 -16.23
CA GLU A 176 -5.57 4.71 -15.92
C GLU A 176 -6.94 4.04 -16.13
N LEU A 177 -8.02 4.68 -15.70
CA LEU A 177 -9.39 4.17 -15.91
C LEU A 177 -9.77 4.15 -17.40
N ILE A 178 -9.31 5.13 -18.19
CA ILE A 178 -9.51 5.12 -19.65
C ILE A 178 -8.77 3.94 -20.29
N VAL A 179 -7.50 3.73 -19.94
CA VAL A 179 -6.70 2.60 -20.46
C VAL A 179 -7.32 1.27 -20.07
N LEU A 180 -7.80 1.14 -18.83
CA LEU A 180 -8.51 -0.03 -18.36
C LEU A 180 -9.81 -0.27 -19.15
N ALA A 181 -10.60 0.78 -19.40
CA ALA A 181 -11.82 0.68 -20.20
C ALA A 181 -11.53 0.26 -21.64
N LEU A 182 -10.49 0.83 -22.27
CA LEU A 182 -10.04 0.42 -23.59
C LEU A 182 -9.63 -1.06 -23.60
N PHE A 183 -8.89 -1.52 -22.59
CA PHE A 183 -8.54 -2.93 -22.47
C PHE A 183 -9.78 -3.83 -22.41
N PHE A 184 -10.79 -3.48 -21.59
CA PHE A 184 -12.03 -4.25 -21.53
C PHE A 184 -12.77 -4.29 -22.87
N VAL A 185 -12.94 -3.13 -23.51
CA VAL A 185 -13.68 -3.03 -24.78
C VAL A 185 -12.97 -3.82 -25.88
N PHE A 186 -11.69 -3.56 -26.12
CA PHE A 186 -10.94 -4.21 -27.18
C PHE A 186 -10.63 -5.68 -26.89
N GLY A 187 -10.42 -6.05 -25.63
CA GLY A 187 -10.27 -7.44 -25.21
C GLY A 187 -11.53 -8.26 -25.47
N VAL A 188 -12.72 -7.74 -25.12
CA VAL A 188 -14.00 -8.41 -25.43
C VAL A 188 -14.21 -8.52 -26.95
N ILE A 189 -13.93 -7.45 -27.71
CA ILE A 189 -14.01 -7.49 -29.18
C ILE A 189 -13.08 -8.58 -29.74
N TYR A 190 -11.86 -8.71 -29.23
CA TYR A 190 -10.91 -9.72 -29.66
C TYR A 190 -11.43 -11.14 -29.42
N VAL A 191 -11.91 -11.43 -28.20
CA VAL A 191 -12.48 -12.73 -27.82
C VAL A 191 -13.68 -13.09 -28.71
N VAL A 192 -14.55 -12.12 -29.00
CA VAL A 192 -15.73 -12.37 -29.85
C VAL A 192 -15.36 -12.58 -31.32
N ARG A 193 -14.31 -11.92 -31.82
CA ARG A 193 -13.89 -12.01 -33.23
C ARG A 193 -13.01 -13.21 -33.55
N HIS A 194 -12.36 -13.83 -32.56
CA HIS A 194 -11.44 -14.95 -32.76
C HIS A 194 -11.83 -16.18 -31.92
N PRO A 195 -13.04 -16.74 -32.09
CA PRO A 195 -13.58 -17.80 -31.23
C PRO A 195 -12.72 -19.08 -31.22
N GLU A 196 -11.95 -19.33 -32.28
CA GLU A 196 -11.07 -20.50 -32.40
C GLU A 196 -9.85 -20.44 -31.47
N THR A 197 -9.32 -19.24 -31.20
CA THR A 197 -8.10 -19.04 -30.40
C THR A 197 -8.37 -18.36 -29.06
N ALA A 198 -9.49 -17.65 -28.94
CA ALA A 198 -9.91 -16.92 -27.74
C ALA A 198 -11.41 -17.12 -27.51
N HIS A 199 -11.81 -17.49 -26.29
CA HIS A 199 -13.22 -17.72 -25.97
C HIS A 199 -13.48 -17.52 -24.48
N PHE A 200 -14.71 -17.14 -24.14
CA PHE A 200 -15.14 -17.10 -22.75
C PHE A 200 -15.27 -18.53 -22.22
N SER A 201 -14.45 -18.88 -21.24
CA SER A 201 -14.48 -20.20 -20.61
C SER A 201 -14.58 -20.09 -19.09
N GLY A 202 -15.44 -20.91 -18.48
CA GLY A 202 -15.47 -21.07 -17.04
C GLY A 202 -14.12 -21.56 -16.47
N THR A 203 -13.32 -22.27 -17.27
CA THR A 203 -11.99 -22.75 -16.87
C THR A 203 -10.98 -21.62 -16.66
N ALA A 204 -11.19 -20.45 -17.29
CA ALA A 204 -10.39 -19.25 -17.06
C ALA A 204 -10.68 -18.60 -15.68
N PHE A 205 -11.84 -18.93 -15.09
CA PHE A 205 -12.17 -18.55 -13.73
C PHE A 205 -11.74 -19.63 -12.73
N PHE A 206 -12.18 -20.87 -12.95
CA PHE A 206 -11.87 -22.01 -12.09
C PHE A 206 -11.82 -23.30 -12.90
N ASN A 207 -10.70 -24.01 -12.83
CA ASN A 207 -10.49 -25.29 -13.47
C ASN A 207 -10.17 -26.36 -12.41
N PRO A 208 -11.14 -27.24 -12.07
CA PRO A 208 -10.94 -28.30 -11.08
C PRO A 208 -9.77 -29.24 -11.39
N SER A 209 -9.46 -29.48 -12.67
CA SER A 209 -8.40 -30.41 -13.09
C SER A 209 -6.98 -29.88 -12.85
N LYS A 210 -6.81 -28.56 -12.74
CA LYS A 210 -5.52 -27.89 -12.50
C LYS A 210 -5.44 -27.25 -11.12
N PHE A 211 -6.47 -27.43 -10.29
CA PHE A 211 -6.55 -26.77 -9.00
C PHE A 211 -5.64 -27.46 -7.99
N ASP A 212 -4.66 -26.70 -7.51
CA ASP A 212 -3.85 -27.04 -6.35
C ASP A 212 -3.98 -25.95 -5.29
N MET A 213 -4.29 -26.35 -4.06
CA MET A 213 -4.53 -25.40 -2.97
C MET A 213 -3.25 -24.63 -2.61
N GLY A 214 -2.09 -25.29 -2.60
CA GLY A 214 -0.81 -24.64 -2.27
C GLY A 214 -0.42 -23.59 -3.32
N ALA A 215 -0.54 -23.94 -4.59
CA ALA A 215 -0.34 -23.07 -5.74
C ALA A 215 -1.32 -21.89 -5.73
N MET A 216 -2.59 -22.14 -5.44
CA MET A 216 -3.61 -21.09 -5.32
C MET A 216 -3.27 -20.12 -4.18
N MET A 217 -2.93 -20.62 -2.98
CA MET A 217 -2.55 -19.74 -1.86
C MET A 217 -1.27 -18.95 -2.15
N SER A 218 -0.31 -19.53 -2.89
CA SER A 218 0.89 -18.83 -3.36
C SER A 218 0.54 -17.73 -4.38
N ALA A 219 -0.41 -17.97 -5.29
CA ALA A 219 -0.91 -16.96 -6.23
C ALA A 219 -1.67 -15.84 -5.52
N VAL A 220 -2.54 -16.17 -4.56
CA VAL A 220 -3.24 -15.19 -3.69
C VAL A 220 -2.23 -14.32 -2.95
N SER A 221 -1.10 -14.89 -2.51
CA SER A 221 -0.03 -14.11 -1.87
C SER A 221 0.62 -13.09 -2.80
N LEU A 222 0.63 -13.31 -4.13
CA LEU A 222 1.07 -12.30 -5.10
C LEU A 222 -0.03 -11.25 -5.31
N CYS A 223 -1.29 -11.66 -5.43
CA CYS A 223 -2.44 -10.75 -5.56
C CYS A 223 -2.55 -9.76 -4.40
N ALA A 224 -2.12 -10.16 -3.19
CA ALA A 224 -2.12 -9.30 -2.01
C ALA A 224 -1.39 -7.97 -2.24
N LEU A 225 -0.36 -7.95 -3.10
CA LEU A 225 0.39 -6.73 -3.45
C LEU A 225 -0.54 -5.66 -4.06
N SER A 226 -1.47 -6.08 -4.92
CA SER A 226 -2.43 -5.17 -5.57
C SER A 226 -3.43 -4.56 -4.60
N TYR A 227 -3.58 -5.13 -3.39
CA TYR A 227 -4.46 -4.58 -2.36
C TYR A 227 -3.71 -3.75 -1.31
N VAL A 228 -2.38 -3.66 -1.39
CA VAL A 228 -1.64 -2.76 -0.51
C VAL A 228 -2.00 -1.32 -0.86
N GLY A 229 -2.35 -0.52 0.15
CA GLY A 229 -2.60 0.92 -0.02
C GLY A 229 -3.96 1.40 0.47
N PHE A 230 -4.93 0.51 0.71
CA PHE A 230 -6.23 0.95 1.26
C PHE A 230 -6.08 1.64 2.63
N GLY A 231 -5.08 1.23 3.42
CA GLY A 231 -4.76 1.84 4.71
C GLY A 231 -4.27 3.28 4.62
N SER A 232 -3.80 3.76 3.46
CA SER A 232 -3.35 5.15 3.31
C SER A 232 -4.50 6.16 3.42
N ILE A 233 -5.76 5.73 3.26
CA ILE A 233 -6.94 6.61 3.36
C ILE A 233 -7.07 7.20 4.76
N VAL A 234 -6.58 6.51 5.78
CA VAL A 234 -6.70 6.99 7.16
C VAL A 234 -5.75 8.15 7.47
N THR A 235 -4.79 8.46 6.60
CA THR A 235 -3.98 9.68 6.74
C THR A 235 -4.74 10.94 6.28
N LEU A 236 -5.91 10.78 5.64
CA LEU A 236 -6.77 11.87 5.18
C LEU A 236 -8.00 12.08 6.09
N ASP A 237 -8.01 11.46 7.27
CA ASP A 237 -9.15 11.52 8.18
C ASP A 237 -9.37 12.92 8.75
N ASP A 238 -8.29 13.65 9.07
CA ASP A 238 -8.33 15.03 9.55
C ASP A 238 -8.93 16.00 8.52
N GLU A 239 -8.80 15.69 7.23
CA GLU A 239 -9.38 16.44 6.11
C GLU A 239 -10.80 15.98 5.75
N CYS A 240 -11.27 14.88 6.33
CA CYS A 240 -12.58 14.31 6.02
C CYS A 240 -13.71 15.02 6.77
N VAL A 241 -14.83 15.28 6.09
CA VAL A 241 -16.06 15.81 6.70
C VAL A 241 -16.61 14.86 7.79
N GLN A 242 -16.45 13.54 7.61
CA GLN A 242 -16.90 12.52 8.56
C GLN A 242 -15.72 11.63 9.00
N PRO A 243 -14.78 12.12 9.85
CA PRO A 243 -13.53 11.42 10.16
C PRO A 243 -13.75 10.03 10.78
N LYS A 244 -14.81 9.85 11.56
CA LYS A 244 -15.11 8.57 12.22
C LYS A 244 -15.80 7.53 11.33
N LYS A 245 -16.37 7.91 10.18
CA LYS A 245 -17.18 6.99 9.34
C LYS A 245 -16.73 6.94 7.89
N GLY A 246 -16.22 8.06 7.36
CA GLY A 246 -15.79 8.22 5.99
C GLY A 246 -14.67 7.25 5.62
N PRO A 247 -13.50 7.31 6.28
CA PRO A 247 -12.35 6.47 5.93
C PRO A 247 -12.66 4.97 5.95
N GLY A 248 -13.30 4.50 7.03
CA GLY A 248 -13.74 3.09 7.16
C GLY A 248 -14.63 2.61 6.02
N LYS A 249 -15.62 3.42 5.63
CA LYS A 249 -16.51 3.09 4.49
C LYS A 249 -15.77 3.13 3.15
N ALA A 250 -14.90 4.11 2.95
CA ALA A 250 -14.12 4.24 1.71
C ALA A 250 -13.22 3.02 1.49
N MET A 251 -12.50 2.56 2.53
CA MET A 251 -11.65 1.36 2.46
C MET A 251 -12.43 0.13 1.96
N ILE A 252 -13.59 -0.14 2.55
CA ILE A 252 -14.45 -1.27 2.17
C ILE A 252 -14.91 -1.15 0.72
N ILE A 253 -15.41 0.02 0.32
CA ILE A 253 -15.93 0.25 -1.04
C ILE A 253 -14.82 0.08 -2.08
N ILE A 254 -13.61 0.60 -1.81
CA ILE A 254 -12.50 0.50 -2.75
C ILE A 254 -12.03 -0.93 -2.90
N VAL A 255 -11.90 -1.70 -1.80
CA VAL A 255 -11.51 -3.11 -1.88
C VAL A 255 -12.50 -3.90 -2.75
N LEU A 256 -13.80 -3.61 -2.64
CA LEU A 256 -14.83 -4.24 -3.49
C LEU A 256 -14.74 -3.81 -4.95
N ILE A 257 -14.61 -2.51 -5.22
CA ILE A 257 -14.51 -1.98 -6.60
C ILE A 257 -13.26 -2.52 -7.28
N LEU A 258 -12.09 -2.33 -6.67
CA LEU A 258 -10.82 -2.77 -7.24
C LEU A 258 -10.72 -4.29 -7.30
N GLY A 259 -11.23 -5.00 -6.29
CA GLY A 259 -11.24 -6.45 -6.33
C GLY A 259 -12.10 -7.02 -7.45
N PHE A 260 -13.25 -6.42 -7.72
CA PHE A 260 -14.04 -6.76 -8.89
C PHE A 260 -13.29 -6.44 -10.20
N LEU A 261 -12.70 -5.25 -10.32
CA LEU A 261 -11.92 -4.87 -11.51
C LEU A 261 -10.74 -5.82 -11.76
N TYR A 262 -9.95 -6.12 -10.74
CA TYR A 262 -8.80 -7.02 -10.82
C TYR A 262 -9.20 -8.44 -11.20
N MET A 263 -10.29 -8.95 -10.63
CA MET A 263 -10.87 -10.25 -11.00
C MET A 263 -11.33 -10.24 -12.46
N SER A 264 -12.13 -9.24 -12.87
CA SER A 264 -12.70 -9.18 -14.21
C SER A 264 -11.65 -9.04 -15.31
N MET A 265 -10.63 -8.21 -15.12
CA MET A 265 -9.56 -8.09 -16.11
C MET A 265 -8.66 -9.33 -16.12
N SER A 266 -8.49 -9.99 -14.97
CA SER A 266 -7.76 -11.26 -14.92
C SER A 266 -8.46 -12.37 -15.68
N PHE A 267 -9.78 -12.44 -15.51
CA PHE A 267 -10.63 -13.34 -16.27
C PHE A 267 -10.56 -13.04 -17.78
N LEU A 268 -10.71 -11.77 -18.18
CA LEU A 268 -10.65 -11.38 -19.58
C LEU A 268 -9.29 -11.71 -20.22
N THR A 269 -8.19 -11.44 -19.52
CA THR A 269 -6.83 -11.76 -20.01
C THR A 269 -6.67 -13.25 -20.29
N MET A 270 -7.16 -14.12 -19.41
CA MET A 270 -7.13 -15.57 -19.63
C MET A 270 -8.12 -16.04 -20.71
N CYS A 271 -9.20 -15.29 -20.98
CA CYS A 271 -10.07 -15.58 -22.13
C CYS A 271 -9.44 -15.19 -23.47
N MET A 272 -8.56 -14.17 -23.48
CA MET A 272 -7.81 -13.75 -24.66
C MET A 272 -6.68 -14.71 -25.02
N ASP A 273 -6.03 -15.32 -24.03
CA ASP A 273 -5.08 -16.42 -24.20
C ASP A 273 -5.45 -17.62 -23.30
N PRO A 274 -6.43 -18.46 -23.71
CA PRO A 274 -6.86 -19.62 -22.92
C PRO A 274 -5.74 -20.65 -22.68
N SER A 275 -4.72 -20.67 -23.54
CA SER A 275 -3.55 -21.53 -23.37
C SER A 275 -2.66 -21.09 -22.22
N GLY A 276 -2.64 -19.79 -21.92
CA GLY A 276 -1.75 -19.16 -20.96
C GLY A 276 -0.28 -19.14 -21.39
N ASN A 277 0.05 -19.57 -22.61
CA ASN A 277 1.42 -19.71 -23.07
C ASN A 277 2.17 -18.38 -23.09
N ILE A 278 1.49 -17.28 -23.47
CA ILE A 278 2.10 -15.95 -23.51
C ILE A 278 2.45 -15.49 -22.09
N MET A 279 1.55 -15.75 -21.15
CA MET A 279 1.69 -15.37 -19.73
C MET A 279 2.78 -16.18 -19.03
N ILE A 280 2.89 -17.47 -19.34
CA ILE A 280 3.92 -18.36 -18.78
C ILE A 280 5.30 -18.03 -19.36
N ALA A 281 5.38 -17.74 -20.66
CA ALA A 281 6.63 -17.41 -21.34
C ALA A 281 7.27 -16.12 -20.81
N ASN A 282 6.46 -15.13 -20.41
CA ASN A 282 6.94 -13.85 -19.90
C ASN A 282 6.18 -13.44 -18.63
N GLN A 283 6.60 -13.91 -17.46
CA GLN A 283 5.90 -13.62 -16.20
C GLN A 283 5.92 -12.14 -15.78
N ASN A 284 6.90 -11.35 -16.25
CA ASN A 284 7.02 -9.93 -15.89
C ASN A 284 6.26 -8.98 -16.84
N SER A 285 5.92 -9.43 -18.05
CA SER A 285 5.40 -8.57 -19.13
C SER A 285 4.34 -9.21 -20.02
N GLY A 286 3.98 -10.47 -19.76
CA GLY A 286 3.08 -11.28 -20.60
C GLY A 286 1.72 -10.65 -20.81
N PHE A 287 1.21 -9.91 -19.81
CA PHE A 287 -0.04 -9.16 -19.94
C PHE A 287 -0.01 -8.20 -21.13
N TYR A 288 1.09 -7.46 -21.32
CA TYR A 288 1.19 -6.48 -22.40
C TYR A 288 1.21 -7.14 -23.77
N ALA A 289 1.79 -8.35 -23.86
CA ALA A 289 1.77 -9.15 -25.07
C ALA A 289 0.35 -9.69 -25.37
N VAL A 290 -0.38 -10.15 -24.34
CA VAL A 290 -1.80 -10.56 -24.48
C VAL A 290 -2.68 -9.38 -24.90
N ALA A 291 -2.54 -8.21 -24.28
CA ALA A 291 -3.23 -6.99 -24.71
C ALA A 291 -2.87 -6.62 -26.15
N GLY A 292 -1.64 -6.90 -26.58
CA GLY A 292 -1.17 -6.73 -27.96
C GLY A 292 -1.90 -7.58 -29.00
N LEU A 293 -2.56 -8.69 -28.60
CA LEU A 293 -3.37 -9.51 -29.51
C LEU A 293 -4.60 -8.77 -30.04
N ALA A 294 -5.22 -7.93 -29.20
CA ALA A 294 -6.31 -7.05 -29.61
C ALA A 294 -5.83 -5.81 -30.40
N GLY A 295 -4.52 -5.63 -30.50
CA GLY A 295 -3.85 -4.57 -31.25
C GLY A 295 -2.53 -4.18 -30.57
N LYS A 296 -1.43 -4.15 -31.34
CA LYS A 296 -0.10 -3.77 -30.81
C LYS A 296 -0.12 -2.43 -30.08
N TRP A 297 -0.89 -1.47 -30.57
CA TRP A 297 -1.07 -0.15 -29.95
C TRP A 297 -1.66 -0.25 -28.53
N LEU A 298 -2.58 -1.19 -28.29
CA LEU A 298 -3.20 -1.40 -26.98
C LEU A 298 -2.20 -1.98 -25.99
N GLY A 299 -1.41 -2.97 -26.44
CA GLY A 299 -0.32 -3.53 -25.65
C GLY A 299 0.71 -2.47 -25.23
N VAL A 300 1.12 -1.60 -26.16
CA VAL A 300 2.01 -0.46 -25.87
C VAL A 300 1.36 0.53 -24.92
N LEU A 301 0.09 0.87 -25.14
CA LEU A 301 -0.66 1.80 -24.28
C LEU A 301 -0.73 1.28 -22.84
N CYS A 302 -1.07 0.00 -22.65
CA CYS A 302 -1.11 -0.63 -21.33
C CYS A 302 0.27 -0.63 -20.66
N ALA A 303 1.34 -0.90 -21.41
CA ALA A 303 2.71 -0.88 -20.88
C ALA A 303 3.15 0.51 -20.45
N VAL A 304 2.94 1.53 -21.29
CA VAL A 304 3.30 2.92 -20.98
C VAL A 304 2.46 3.45 -19.82
N ALA A 305 1.15 3.19 -19.82
CA ALA A 305 0.27 3.60 -18.73
C ALA A 305 0.70 2.98 -17.39
N ASN A 306 1.00 1.67 -17.38
CA ASN A 306 1.45 1.01 -16.17
C ASN A 306 2.85 1.49 -15.73
N ALA A 307 3.76 1.76 -16.68
CA ALA A 307 5.08 2.29 -16.37
C ALA A 307 5.02 3.68 -15.71
N LEU A 308 4.13 4.56 -16.18
CA LEU A 308 3.91 5.87 -15.58
C LEU A 308 3.19 5.75 -14.22
N ALA A 309 2.15 4.93 -14.14
CA ALA A 309 1.40 4.66 -12.91
C ALA A 309 2.33 4.19 -11.79
N LEU A 310 3.01 3.06 -12.01
CA LEU A 310 3.86 2.45 -10.97
C LEU A 310 5.19 3.19 -10.81
N GLY A 311 5.85 3.55 -11.91
CA GLY A 311 7.20 4.11 -11.91
C GLY A 311 7.28 5.56 -11.43
N LEU A 312 6.23 6.35 -11.63
CA LEU A 312 6.16 7.74 -11.15
C LEU A 312 5.21 7.87 -9.97
N PHE A 313 3.91 7.66 -10.15
CA PHE A 313 2.90 8.04 -9.16
C PHE A 313 2.93 7.15 -7.92
N THR A 314 2.83 5.83 -8.08
CA THR A 314 2.84 4.88 -6.96
C THR A 314 4.18 4.86 -6.24
N SER A 315 5.29 4.86 -6.98
CA SER A 315 6.64 4.86 -6.38
C SER A 315 6.93 6.15 -5.62
N LEU A 316 6.51 7.32 -6.14
CA LEU A 316 6.63 8.60 -5.42
C LEU A 316 5.79 8.60 -4.14
N SER A 317 4.55 8.11 -4.23
CA SER A 317 3.65 7.97 -3.07
C SER A 317 4.25 7.03 -2.02
N GLY A 318 4.75 5.86 -2.43
CA GLY A 318 5.43 4.91 -1.57
C GLY A 318 6.68 5.49 -0.91
N MET A 319 7.52 6.21 -1.67
CA MET A 319 8.71 6.90 -1.15
C MET A 319 8.34 7.96 -0.11
N THR A 320 7.26 8.70 -0.32
CA THR A 320 6.77 9.71 0.62
C THR A 320 6.20 9.06 1.88
N ALA A 321 5.48 7.94 1.74
CA ALA A 321 4.91 7.18 2.84
C ALA A 321 6.00 6.59 3.76
N ILE A 322 7.03 5.93 3.21
CA ILE A 322 8.14 5.40 4.01
C ILE A 322 8.94 6.53 4.68
N SER A 323 9.19 7.62 3.96
CA SER A 323 9.94 8.76 4.51
C SER A 323 9.19 9.39 5.68
N SER A 324 7.86 9.52 5.56
CA SER A 324 6.99 10.04 6.62
C SER A 324 6.92 9.09 7.81
N LEU A 325 6.79 7.78 7.57
CA LEU A 325 6.78 6.78 8.65
C LEU A 325 8.09 6.80 9.45
N MET A 326 9.24 6.80 8.76
CA MET A 326 10.55 6.87 9.41
C MET A 326 10.74 8.18 10.16
N TYR A 327 10.28 9.30 9.61
CA TYR A 327 10.31 10.59 10.29
C TYR A 327 9.50 10.56 11.59
N THR A 328 8.25 10.07 11.56
CA THR A 328 7.41 9.97 12.75
C THR A 328 8.05 9.06 13.80
N MET A 329 8.51 7.87 13.41
CA MET A 329 9.19 6.95 14.33
C MET A 329 10.50 7.53 14.90
N ALA A 330 11.21 8.38 14.15
CA ALA A 330 12.38 9.09 14.66
C ALA A 330 12.00 10.18 15.66
N GLN A 331 10.90 10.90 15.45
CA GLN A 331 10.39 11.90 16.38
C GLN A 331 9.87 11.28 17.67
N ASP A 332 9.30 10.07 17.59
CA ASP A 332 8.87 9.30 18.76
C ASP A 332 10.06 8.63 19.49
N GLY A 333 11.30 8.88 19.04
CA GLY A 333 12.53 8.38 19.66
C GLY A 333 12.88 6.94 19.31
N GLY A 334 12.19 6.32 18.35
CA GLY A 334 12.43 4.93 17.91
C GLY A 334 13.50 4.75 16.84
N LEU A 335 13.90 5.83 16.14
CA LEU A 335 14.91 5.79 15.08
C LEU A 335 15.97 6.90 15.24
N PRO A 336 17.13 6.80 14.56
CA PRO A 336 18.19 7.79 14.68
C PRO A 336 17.75 9.20 14.25
N LYS A 337 18.30 10.23 14.93
CA LYS A 337 17.93 11.64 14.75
C LYS A 337 18.03 12.15 13.31
N PHE A 338 18.92 11.59 12.48
CA PHE A 338 19.07 12.02 11.09
C PHE A 338 17.80 11.76 10.25
N LEU A 339 17.05 10.69 10.55
CA LEU A 339 15.77 10.38 9.89
C LEU A 339 14.65 11.34 10.33
N GLY A 340 14.79 11.96 11.50
CA GLY A 340 13.89 12.99 12.02
C GLY A 340 14.17 14.40 11.50
N THR A 341 15.06 14.58 10.51
CA THR A 341 15.41 15.92 9.99
C THR A 341 14.41 16.40 8.92
N LEU A 342 13.77 17.54 9.19
CA LEU A 342 12.80 18.18 8.29
C LEU A 342 13.43 19.39 7.60
N ASN A 343 13.30 19.47 6.26
CA ASN A 343 13.64 20.69 5.54
C ASN A 343 12.56 21.76 5.73
N LYS A 344 12.93 22.87 6.37
CA LYS A 344 12.00 23.97 6.71
C LYS A 344 11.35 24.66 5.50
N LYS A 345 11.96 24.58 4.31
CA LYS A 345 11.43 25.24 3.10
C LYS A 345 10.39 24.39 2.37
N THR A 346 10.62 23.08 2.30
CA THR A 346 9.75 22.15 1.54
C THR A 346 8.84 21.31 2.42
N ASN A 347 9.04 21.32 3.75
CA ASN A 347 8.38 20.43 4.72
C ASN A 347 8.57 18.94 4.40
N VAL A 348 9.68 18.58 3.75
CA VAL A 348 10.03 17.19 3.41
C VAL A 348 11.05 16.64 4.41
N PRO A 349 10.88 15.40 4.91
CA PRO A 349 11.86 14.73 5.77
C PRO A 349 13.08 14.27 4.96
N THR A 350 13.96 15.22 4.62
CA THR A 350 15.07 15.03 3.68
C THR A 350 15.99 13.87 4.05
N GLY A 351 16.32 13.70 5.33
CA GLY A 351 17.17 12.58 5.77
C GLY A 351 16.54 11.22 5.48
N ALA A 352 15.24 11.06 5.76
CA ALA A 352 14.50 9.83 5.49
C ALA A 352 14.32 9.59 3.99
N THR A 353 14.04 10.64 3.20
CA THR A 353 13.89 10.52 1.74
C THR A 353 15.20 10.13 1.06
N LEU A 354 16.33 10.73 1.43
CA LEU A 354 17.62 10.37 0.84
C LEU A 354 18.05 8.95 1.23
N PHE A 355 17.85 8.57 2.50
CA PHE A 355 18.08 7.20 2.95
C PHE A 355 17.24 6.19 2.15
N THR A 356 15.95 6.50 1.97
CA THR A 356 15.03 5.69 1.15
C THR A 356 15.52 5.55 -0.29
N ALA A 357 15.98 6.64 -0.91
CA ALA A 357 16.47 6.61 -2.29
C ALA A 357 17.73 5.74 -2.43
N VAL A 358 18.69 5.85 -1.49
CA VAL A 358 19.90 5.02 -1.48
C VAL A 358 19.56 3.55 -1.28
N VAL A 359 18.68 3.23 -0.33
CA VAL A 359 18.27 1.83 -0.09
C VAL A 359 17.52 1.28 -1.31
N ASN A 360 16.59 2.03 -1.90
CA ASN A 360 15.89 1.58 -3.10
C ASN A 360 16.84 1.34 -4.28
N LEU A 361 17.90 2.15 -4.43
CA LEU A 361 18.93 1.90 -5.45
C LEU A 361 19.58 0.53 -5.26
N VAL A 362 19.97 0.20 -4.02
CA VAL A 362 20.54 -1.13 -3.69
C VAL A 362 19.52 -2.23 -3.92
N LEU A 363 18.28 -2.05 -3.46
CA LEU A 363 17.21 -3.04 -3.60
C LEU A 363 16.86 -3.33 -5.07
N ILE A 364 16.89 -2.32 -5.95
CA ILE A 364 16.70 -2.52 -7.40
C ILE A 364 17.70 -3.54 -7.93
N PHE A 365 18.99 -3.37 -7.64
CA PHE A 365 20.01 -4.32 -8.11
C PHE A 365 19.81 -5.70 -7.50
N VAL A 366 19.49 -5.79 -6.20
CA VAL A 366 19.19 -7.07 -5.55
C VAL A 366 17.98 -7.75 -6.20
N PHE A 367 16.90 -7.03 -6.46
CA PHE A 367 15.67 -7.60 -7.02
C PHE A 367 15.76 -7.97 -8.49
N ILE A 368 16.68 -7.37 -9.26
CA ILE A 368 17.00 -7.85 -10.60
C ILE A 368 17.54 -9.28 -10.56
N PHE A 369 18.36 -9.63 -9.55
CA PHE A 369 18.89 -10.99 -9.39
C PHE A 369 17.90 -11.94 -8.71
N VAL A 370 17.20 -11.48 -7.67
CA VAL A 370 16.26 -12.29 -6.87
C VAL A 370 14.94 -12.55 -7.60
N GLY A 371 14.55 -11.66 -8.52
CA GLY A 371 13.34 -11.75 -9.31
C GLY A 371 12.15 -11.00 -8.70
N GLN A 372 11.28 -10.49 -9.60
CA GLN A 372 10.12 -9.66 -9.26
C GLN A 372 9.13 -10.38 -8.32
N ASN A 373 8.88 -11.67 -8.54
CA ASN A 373 7.91 -12.44 -7.75
C ASN A 373 8.35 -12.60 -6.29
N THR A 374 9.62 -12.95 -6.07
CA THR A 374 10.17 -13.09 -4.73
C THR A 374 10.17 -11.75 -4.01
N ALA A 375 10.58 -10.67 -4.69
CA ALA A 375 10.52 -9.33 -4.11
C ALA A 375 9.07 -8.96 -3.70
N ALA A 376 8.08 -9.21 -4.58
CA ALA A 376 6.66 -8.97 -4.30
C ALA A 376 6.18 -9.73 -3.06
N LYS A 377 6.64 -10.97 -2.87
CA LYS A 377 6.32 -11.74 -1.67
C LYS A 377 7.02 -11.23 -0.41
N VAL A 378 8.28 -10.77 -0.49
CA VAL A 378 8.96 -10.13 0.66
C VAL A 378 8.27 -8.84 1.08
N SER A 379 7.80 -8.06 0.11
CA SER A 379 6.89 -6.94 0.35
C SER A 379 5.65 -7.42 1.13
N ASN A 380 4.93 -8.41 0.57
CA ASN A 380 3.72 -8.93 1.21
C ASN A 380 3.94 -9.57 2.59
N PHE A 381 5.16 -10.02 2.92
CA PHE A 381 5.49 -10.41 4.30
C PHE A 381 5.24 -9.28 5.29
N GLY A 382 5.74 -8.07 5.01
CA GLY A 382 5.53 -6.91 5.88
C GLY A 382 4.06 -6.46 5.91
N ALA A 383 3.37 -6.50 4.76
CA ALA A 383 1.95 -6.12 4.70
C ALA A 383 1.05 -7.11 5.46
N LEU A 384 1.14 -8.41 5.14
CA LEU A 384 0.28 -9.45 5.70
C LEU A 384 0.52 -9.66 7.19
N SER A 385 1.78 -9.59 7.66
CA SER A 385 2.08 -9.64 9.10
C SER A 385 1.46 -8.45 9.86
N THR A 386 1.51 -7.25 9.26
CA THR A 386 0.90 -6.04 9.83
C THR A 386 -0.63 -6.15 9.85
N TYR A 387 -1.25 -6.67 8.78
CA TYR A 387 -2.70 -6.91 8.71
C TYR A 387 -3.16 -8.01 9.68
N PHE A 388 -2.38 -9.07 9.84
CA PHE A 388 -2.61 -10.07 10.88
C PHE A 388 -2.60 -9.41 12.27
N MET A 389 -1.58 -8.61 12.56
CA MET A 389 -1.48 -7.87 13.82
C MET A 389 -2.63 -6.89 14.04
N LEU A 390 -3.11 -6.20 13.00
CA LEU A 390 -4.31 -5.36 13.10
C LEU A 390 -5.53 -6.16 13.57
N ASN A 391 -5.77 -7.33 13.00
CA ASN A 391 -6.88 -8.20 13.41
C ASN A 391 -6.73 -8.65 14.87
N VAL A 392 -5.51 -9.03 15.29
CA VAL A 392 -5.20 -9.37 16.69
C VAL A 392 -5.46 -8.20 17.63
N VAL A 393 -5.04 -6.99 17.26
CA VAL A 393 -5.26 -5.76 18.04
C VAL A 393 -6.74 -5.47 18.23
N VAL A 394 -7.56 -5.66 17.19
CA VAL A 394 -9.02 -5.49 17.29
C VAL A 394 -9.64 -6.50 18.25
N ILE A 395 -9.25 -7.78 18.15
CA ILE A 395 -9.74 -8.84 19.06
C ILE A 395 -9.33 -8.52 20.50
N TRP A 396 -8.11 -8.06 20.71
CA TRP A 396 -7.59 -7.71 22.03
C TRP A 396 -8.30 -6.49 22.63
N GLY A 397 -8.36 -5.38 21.91
CA GLY A 397 -8.92 -4.11 22.40
C GLY A 397 -10.45 -4.12 22.51
N LEU A 398 -11.15 -4.51 21.45
CA LEU A 398 -12.61 -4.52 21.39
C LEU A 398 -13.24 -5.83 21.87
N GLY A 399 -12.56 -6.97 21.73
CA GLY A 399 -13.04 -8.26 22.22
C GLY A 399 -12.77 -8.43 23.71
N ILE A 400 -11.49 -8.59 24.07
CA ILE A 400 -11.02 -9.01 25.40
C ILE A 400 -11.04 -7.86 26.42
N LYS A 401 -10.35 -6.75 26.15
CA LYS A 401 -10.37 -5.55 27.03
C LYS A 401 -11.75 -4.90 27.10
N GLY A 402 -12.58 -5.15 26.09
CA GLY A 402 -13.97 -4.76 26.07
C GLY A 402 -14.22 -3.27 25.98
N ARG A 403 -13.35 -2.52 25.28
CA ARG A 403 -13.55 -1.09 25.02
C ARG A 403 -14.95 -0.81 24.46
N GLN A 404 -15.59 0.20 25.01
CA GLN A 404 -16.94 0.61 24.60
C GLN A 404 -16.88 1.29 23.23
N TYR A 405 -17.50 0.67 22.22
CA TYR A 405 -17.58 1.19 20.86
C TYR A 405 -19.04 1.13 20.36
N LYS A 406 -19.56 2.26 19.86
CA LYS A 406 -20.91 2.33 19.28
C LYS A 406 -20.96 1.49 18.01
N GLY A 407 -21.51 0.27 18.11
CA GLY A 407 -21.57 -0.71 17.02
C GLY A 407 -20.76 -1.99 17.28
N ARG A 408 -20.18 -2.15 18.48
CA ARG A 408 -19.60 -3.39 18.96
C ARG A 408 -20.68 -4.48 19.05
N THR A 409 -20.52 -5.53 18.25
CA THR A 409 -21.28 -6.78 18.36
C THR A 409 -20.29 -7.92 18.34
N PHE A 410 -20.61 -9.08 18.93
CA PHE A 410 -19.73 -10.26 18.92
C PHE A 410 -19.23 -10.59 17.51
N TRP A 411 -20.14 -10.51 16.52
CA TRP A 411 -19.82 -10.68 15.10
C TRP A 411 -18.74 -9.71 14.61
N ARG A 412 -18.83 -8.42 14.98
CA ARG A 412 -17.91 -7.38 14.51
C ARG A 412 -16.61 -7.35 15.30
N SER A 413 -16.63 -7.52 16.62
CA SER A 413 -15.44 -7.35 17.45
C SER A 413 -14.57 -8.60 17.61
N ILE A 414 -15.11 -9.79 17.31
CA ILE A 414 -14.38 -11.05 17.49
C ILE A 414 -14.41 -11.87 16.20
N LEU A 415 -15.59 -12.24 15.70
CA LEU A 415 -15.67 -13.23 14.62
C LEU A 415 -15.11 -12.72 13.29
N CYS A 416 -15.48 -11.50 12.87
CA CYS A 416 -14.98 -10.88 11.64
C CYS A 416 -13.44 -10.69 11.66
N PRO A 417 -12.84 -10.09 12.72
CA PRO A 417 -11.39 -10.04 12.88
C PRO A 417 -10.72 -11.41 12.96
N LEU A 418 -11.35 -12.40 13.59
CA LEU A 418 -10.81 -13.76 13.69
C LEU A 418 -10.72 -14.42 12.31
N ILE A 419 -11.78 -14.29 11.49
CA ILE A 419 -11.76 -14.76 10.10
C ILE A 419 -10.66 -14.03 9.33
N GLY A 420 -10.57 -12.70 9.48
CA GLY A 420 -9.49 -11.89 8.89
C GLY A 420 -8.10 -12.39 9.28
N ALA A 421 -7.87 -12.64 10.58
CA ALA A 421 -6.60 -13.15 11.10
C ALA A 421 -6.26 -14.53 10.53
N ILE A 422 -7.23 -15.46 10.49
CA ILE A 422 -7.03 -16.80 9.94
C ILE A 422 -6.68 -16.71 8.45
N VAL A 423 -7.49 -16.00 7.65
CA VAL A 423 -7.28 -15.92 6.20
C VAL A 423 -5.95 -15.22 5.87
N THR A 424 -5.65 -14.10 6.53
CA THR A 424 -4.36 -13.40 6.33
C THR A 424 -3.18 -14.27 6.77
N PHE A 425 -3.31 -15.03 7.85
CA PHE A 425 -2.27 -15.96 8.31
C PHE A 425 -2.05 -17.12 7.32
N VAL A 426 -3.10 -17.69 6.74
CA VAL A 426 -2.97 -18.76 5.74
C VAL A 426 -2.24 -18.24 4.49
N ILE A 427 -2.55 -17.01 4.02
CA ILE A 427 -1.81 -16.36 2.92
C ILE A 427 -0.38 -16.03 3.34
N PHE A 428 -0.16 -15.65 4.59
CA PHE A 428 1.16 -15.33 5.11
C PHE A 428 2.09 -16.56 5.12
N VAL A 429 1.57 -17.73 5.48
CA VAL A 429 2.32 -18.99 5.45
C VAL A 429 2.67 -19.42 4.01
N SER A 430 1.88 -19.05 3.00
CA SER A 430 2.12 -19.42 1.59
C SER A 430 3.20 -18.59 0.86
N LEU A 431 3.87 -17.65 1.55
CA LEU A 431 4.92 -16.80 0.96
C LEU A 431 6.19 -17.56 0.53
N GLY A 432 6.41 -18.78 1.04
CA GLY A 432 7.55 -19.63 0.70
C GLY A 432 8.77 -19.40 1.61
N LEU A 433 9.66 -20.40 1.66
CA LEU A 433 10.74 -20.47 2.65
C LEU A 433 11.70 -19.28 2.57
N ASP A 434 12.12 -18.89 1.37
CA ASP A 434 13.09 -17.80 1.18
C ASP A 434 12.57 -16.47 1.75
N VAL A 435 11.27 -16.22 1.56
CA VAL A 435 10.60 -15.02 2.06
C VAL A 435 10.48 -15.07 3.58
N TRP A 436 10.19 -16.24 4.14
CA TRP A 436 10.16 -16.45 5.59
C TRP A 436 11.52 -16.24 6.23
N ILE A 437 12.60 -16.71 5.61
CA ILE A 437 13.98 -16.49 6.09
C ILE A 437 14.26 -15.00 6.16
N VAL A 438 14.03 -14.26 5.07
CA VAL A 438 14.24 -12.80 5.02
C VAL A 438 13.38 -12.07 6.04
N GLY A 439 12.09 -12.40 6.12
CA GLY A 439 11.14 -11.75 7.01
C GLY A 439 11.42 -12.01 8.49
N VAL A 440 11.78 -13.24 8.87
CA VAL A 440 12.15 -13.59 10.25
C VAL A 440 13.46 -12.92 10.64
N ILE A 441 14.48 -12.94 9.77
CA ILE A 441 15.74 -12.23 10.02
C ILE A 441 15.47 -10.74 10.24
N TRP A 442 14.67 -10.11 9.37
CA TRP A 442 14.29 -8.70 9.51
C TRP A 442 13.58 -8.42 10.84
N THR A 443 12.64 -9.29 11.22
CA THR A 443 11.89 -9.15 12.48
C THR A 443 12.82 -9.27 13.69
N LEU A 444 13.72 -10.26 13.69
CA LEU A 444 14.72 -10.45 14.74
C LEU A 444 15.67 -9.26 14.84
N LEU A 445 16.13 -8.71 13.72
CA LEU A 445 16.93 -7.49 13.69
C LEU A 445 16.19 -6.31 14.31
N GLY A 446 14.88 -6.17 14.05
CA GLY A 446 14.05 -5.15 14.67
C GLY A 446 13.93 -5.33 16.19
N ILE A 447 13.72 -6.55 16.67
CA ILE A 447 13.64 -6.85 18.10
C ILE A 447 14.98 -6.57 18.80
N VAL A 448 16.09 -7.02 18.21
CA VAL A 448 17.44 -6.78 18.74
C VAL A 448 17.71 -5.27 18.77
N TYR A 449 17.41 -4.56 17.68
CA TYR A 449 17.54 -3.11 17.62
C TYR A 449 16.72 -2.43 18.72
N TYR A 450 15.45 -2.81 18.91
CA TYR A 450 14.60 -2.25 19.95
C TYR A 450 15.18 -2.45 21.35
N LEU A 451 15.66 -3.65 21.66
CA LEU A 451 16.24 -3.97 22.97
C LEU A 451 17.53 -3.19 23.22
N VAL A 452 18.42 -3.10 22.23
CA VAL A 452 19.66 -2.32 22.34
C VAL A 452 19.36 -0.83 22.47
N TRP A 453 18.39 -0.31 21.70
CA TRP A 453 18.02 1.10 21.70
C TRP A 453 17.38 1.54 23.03
N THR A 454 16.42 0.77 23.53
CA THR A 454 15.65 1.11 24.74
C THR A 454 16.35 0.69 26.03
N LYS A 455 16.88 -0.53 26.11
CA LYS A 455 17.50 -1.06 27.33
C LYS A 455 19.01 -0.83 27.38
N GLY A 456 19.70 -0.90 26.24
CA GLY A 456 21.15 -0.70 26.17
C GLY A 456 21.55 0.78 26.17
N MET A 457 20.81 1.62 25.44
CA MET A 457 21.10 3.06 25.31
C MET A 457 20.13 3.96 26.09
N HIS A 458 19.24 3.39 26.90
CA HIS A 458 18.27 4.10 27.76
C HIS A 458 17.43 5.18 27.04
N HIS A 459 17.15 5.00 25.74
CA HIS A 459 16.29 5.94 25.02
C HIS A 459 14.82 5.68 25.38
N THR A 460 14.12 6.73 25.79
CA THR A 460 12.68 6.70 26.03
C THR A 460 11.92 6.86 24.71
N MET A 461 11.06 5.89 24.39
CA MET A 461 10.15 5.99 23.27
C MET A 461 8.78 6.45 23.76
N ASP A 462 8.27 7.53 23.18
CA ASP A 462 6.95 8.06 23.48
C ASP A 462 6.06 7.92 22.25
N LEU A 463 5.65 6.67 21.97
CA LEU A 463 4.73 6.34 20.87
C LEU A 463 3.28 6.78 21.16
N GLU A 464 2.99 7.33 22.33
CA GLU A 464 1.64 7.75 22.74
C GLU A 464 1.40 9.24 22.45
N ARG A 465 2.46 10.04 22.33
CA ARG A 465 2.39 11.48 22.04
C ARG A 465 1.75 11.82 20.69
N SER A 466 1.71 10.90 19.73
CA SER A 466 1.16 11.14 18.39
C SER A 466 -0.37 11.24 18.34
N VAL A 467 -1.07 10.87 19.42
CA VAL A 467 -2.56 10.83 19.49
C VAL A 467 -3.14 11.97 20.36
N ALA A 468 -2.30 12.69 21.10
CA ALA A 468 -2.67 13.86 21.90
C ALA A 468 -2.60 15.15 21.08
#